data_AF-A0A2S6RSH4-F1
#
_entry.id   AF-A0A2S6RSH4-F1
#
_cell.length_a   1.000
_cell.length_b   1.000
_cell.length_c   1.000
_cell.angle_alpha   90.00
_cell.angle_beta   90.00
_cell.angle_gamma   90.00
#
_symmetry.space_group_name_H-M   'P 1'
#
loop_
_entity.id
_entity.type
_entity.pdbx_description
1 polymer ?
#
loop_
_entity_poly.entity_id
_entity_poly.type
_entity_poly.pdbx_seq_one_letter_code
_entity_poly.pdbx_strand_id
1 'polypeptide(L)'
;MILRHKKTQMLFFIVILFCLFLISLFSLRNNVKDLNKEFSKVSRDISKEQNLIKILKSDFTKLSKLDRIKNIVKEKLGLEKTSSSQIKKLSDFN
;
A
#
# COMPACT_ATOMS: atom_id res chain seq x y z
N MET A 1 -4.36 59.50 -17.74
CA MET A 1 -3.09 60.23 -17.61
C MET A 1 -2.46 60.04 -16.22
N ILE A 2 -2.22 58.79 -15.78
CA ILE A 2 -1.67 58.47 -14.44
C ILE A 2 -0.21 58.02 -14.49
N LEU A 3 0.25 57.53 -15.65
CA LEU A 3 1.61 57.04 -15.89
C LEU A 3 2.56 58.14 -16.44
N ARG A 4 2.38 59.42 -16.08
CA ARG A 4 3.27 60.50 -16.57
C ARG A 4 4.48 60.73 -15.66
N HIS A 5 4.39 60.36 -14.38
CA HIS A 5 5.48 60.51 -13.42
C HIS A 5 6.21 59.18 -13.19
N LYS A 6 7.54 59.20 -13.32
CA LYS A 6 8.42 58.03 -13.13
C LYS A 6 8.18 57.31 -11.78
N LYS A 7 7.86 58.07 -10.72
CA LYS A 7 7.56 57.53 -9.38
C LYS A 7 6.26 56.71 -9.33
N THR A 8 5.16 57.18 -9.96
CA THR A 8 3.90 56.43 -10.00
C THR A 8 3.99 55.19 -10.88
N GLN A 9 4.78 55.23 -11.96
CA GLN A 9 5.07 54.04 -12.78
C GLN A 9 5.80 52.95 -11.99
N MET A 10 6.83 53.32 -11.22
CA MET A 10 7.58 52.37 -10.37
C MET A 10 6.70 51.75 -9.28
N LEU A 11 5.87 52.57 -8.62
CA LEU A 11 4.90 52.09 -7.63
C LEU A 11 3.92 51.09 -8.23
N PHE A 12 3.38 51.39 -9.41
CA PHE A 12 2.47 50.48 -10.11
C PHE A 12 3.15 49.15 -10.46
N PHE A 13 4.40 49.19 -10.91
CA PHE A 13 5.17 47.98 -11.21
C PHE A 13 5.43 47.12 -9.96
N ILE A 14 5.77 47.75 -8.84
CA ILE A 14 5.95 47.06 -7.55
C ILE A 14 4.64 46.39 -7.09
N VAL A 15 3.51 47.07 -7.24
CA VAL A 15 2.20 46.49 -6.90
C VAL A 15 1.90 45.27 -7.77
N ILE A 16 2.15 45.35 -9.07
CA ILE A 16 1.97 44.19 -9.97
C ILE A 16 2.87 43.02 -9.57
N LEU A 17 4.15 43.28 -9.30
CA LEU A 17 5.08 42.24 -8.85
C LEU A 17 4.62 41.60 -7.54
N PHE A 18 4.13 42.41 -6.61
CA PHE A 18 3.58 41.91 -5.35
C PHE A 18 2.35 41.03 -5.57
N CYS A 19 1.43 41.43 -6.45
CA CYS A 19 0.28 40.61 -6.82
C CYS A 19 0.71 39.27 -7.44
N LEU A 20 1.68 39.27 -8.36
CA LEU A 20 2.22 38.05 -8.96
C LEU A 20 2.86 37.12 -7.91
N PHE A 21 3.59 37.70 -6.96
CA PHE A 21 4.18 36.96 -5.85
C PHE A 21 3.11 36.28 -4.99
N LEU A 22 2.02 36.97 -4.66
CA LEU A 22 0.90 36.39 -3.91
C LEU A 22 0.21 35.25 -4.67
N ILE A 23 0.01 35.40 -5.98
CA ILE A 23 -0.57 34.34 -6.83
C ILE A 23 0.34 33.11 -6.82
N SER A 24 1.66 33.31 -6.96
CA SER A 24 2.65 32.22 -6.91
C SER A 24 2.64 31.49 -5.55
N LEU A 25 2.65 32.24 -4.45
CA LEU A 25 2.54 31.66 -3.10
C LEU A 25 1.25 30.86 -2.91
N PHE A 26 0.13 31.38 -3.40
CA PHE A 26 -1.15 30.68 -3.30
C PHE A 26 -1.16 29.39 -4.12
N SER A 27 -0.62 29.42 -5.34
CA SER A 27 -0.44 28.23 -6.18
C SER A 27 0.44 27.18 -5.48
N LEU A 28 1.58 27.60 -4.93
CA LEU A 28 2.47 26.70 -4.19
C LEU A 28 1.76 26.07 -2.99
N ARG A 29 1.04 26.86 -2.20
CA ARG A 29 0.25 26.37 -1.06
C ARG A 29 -0.77 25.32 -1.47
N ASN A 30 -1.46 25.53 -2.59
CA ASN A 30 -2.46 24.58 -3.07
C ASN A 30 -1.82 23.27 -3.53
N ASN A 31 -0.73 23.35 -4.29
CA ASN A 31 0.02 22.17 -4.71
C ASN A 31 0.53 21.35 -3.50
N VAL A 32 1.09 22.01 -2.49
CA VAL A 32 1.53 21.34 -1.26
C VAL A 32 0.36 20.68 -0.52
N LYS A 33 -0.80 21.35 -0.47
CA LYS A 33 -2.01 20.80 0.15
C LYS A 33 -2.50 19.55 -0.57
N ASP A 34 -2.49 19.57 -1.91
CA ASP A 34 -2.92 18.44 -2.73
C ASP A 34 -1.95 17.26 -2.60
N LEU A 35 -0.64 17.50 -2.64
CA LEU A 35 0.38 16.49 -2.38
C LEU A 35 0.22 15.85 -1.00
N ASN A 36 -0.04 16.64 0.03
CA ASN A 36 -0.26 16.11 1.37
C ASN A 36 -1.53 15.25 1.46
N LYS A 37 -2.58 15.61 0.71
CA LYS A 37 -3.81 14.82 0.62
C LYS A 37 -3.56 13.49 -0.08
N GLU A 38 -2.84 13.50 -1.20
CA GLU A 38 -2.45 12.27 -1.93
C GLU A 38 -1.56 11.37 -1.07
N PHE A 39 -0.56 11.95 -0.41
CA PHE A 39 0.30 11.22 0.53
C PHE A 39 -0.53 10.55 1.65
N SER A 40 -1.48 11.28 2.24
CA SER A 40 -2.35 10.72 3.28
C SER A 40 -3.23 9.58 2.76
N LYS A 41 -3.65 9.63 1.50
CA LYS A 41 -4.43 8.57 0.86
C LYS A 41 -3.58 7.32 0.64
N VAL A 42 -2.41 7.48 0.02
CA VAL A 42 -1.47 6.38 -0.22
C VAL A 42 -1.06 5.71 1.09
N SER A 43 -0.74 6.49 2.13
CA SER A 43 -0.38 5.96 3.45
C SER A 43 -1.51 5.11 4.06
N ARG A 44 -2.76 5.55 3.93
CA ARG A 44 -3.93 4.76 4.40
C ARG A 44 -4.12 3.48 3.61
N ASP A 45 -3.94 3.54 2.29
CA ASP A 45 -4.12 2.37 1.43
C ASP A 45 -3.02 1.32 1.69
N ILE A 46 -1.77 1.76 1.86
CA ILE A 46 -0.66 0.88 2.31
C ILE A 46 -1.00 0.22 3.65
N SER A 47 -1.53 0.97 4.63
CA SER A 47 -1.89 0.40 5.94
C SER A 47 -2.99 -0.66 5.83
N LYS A 48 -3.99 -0.44 4.96
CA LYS A 48 -5.04 -1.45 4.69
C LYS A 48 -4.45 -2.71 4.05
N GLU A 49 -3.60 -2.55 3.03
CA GLU A 49 -2.95 -3.68 2.37
C GLU A 49 -2.07 -4.49 3.33
N GLN A 50 -1.31 -3.82 4.20
CA GLN A 50 -0.51 -4.50 5.23
C GLN A 50 -1.38 -5.33 6.18
N ASN A 51 -2.55 -4.82 6.57
CA ASN A 51 -3.49 -5.58 7.39
C ASN A 51 -4.05 -6.79 6.65
N LEU A 52 -4.39 -6.65 5.37
CA LEU A 52 -4.84 -7.77 4.54
C LEU A 52 -3.75 -8.84 4.40
N ILE A 53 -2.51 -8.44 4.13
CA ILE A 53 -1.36 -9.35 4.07
C ILE A 53 -1.19 -10.10 5.39
N LYS A 54 -1.35 -9.42 6.54
CA LYS A 54 -1.25 -10.06 7.86
C LYS A 54 -2.34 -11.12 8.05
N ILE A 55 -3.58 -10.83 7.66
CA ILE A 55 -4.69 -11.78 7.71
C ILE A 55 -4.40 -12.98 6.78
N LEU A 56 -4.03 -12.72 5.52
CA LEU A 56 -3.69 -13.77 4.56
C LEU A 56 -2.56 -14.66 5.05
N LYS A 57 -1.52 -14.08 5.66
CA LYS A 57 -0.39 -14.82 6.24
C LYS A 57 -0.83 -15.69 7.40
N SER A 58 -1.71 -15.18 8.26
CA SER A 58 -2.30 -15.95 9.36
C SER A 58 -3.13 -17.12 8.82
N ASP A 59 -4.00 -16.88 7.85
CA ASP A 59 -4.85 -17.91 7.25
C ASP A 59 -4.02 -18.97 6.52
N PHE A 60 -3.02 -18.54 5.75
CA PHE A 60 -2.08 -19.43 5.09
C PHE A 60 -1.33 -20.30 6.10
N THR A 61 -0.82 -19.70 7.18
CA THR A 61 -0.15 -20.47 8.26
C THR A 61 -1.09 -21.48 8.90
N LYS A 62 -2.37 -21.12 9.08
CA LYS A 62 -3.39 -22.02 9.65
C LYS A 62 -3.76 -23.16 8.69
N LEU A 63 -3.70 -22.93 7.39
CA LEU A 63 -3.98 -23.93 6.35
C LEU A 63 -2.77 -24.83 6.06
N SER A 64 -1.56 -24.27 6.12
CA SER A 64 -0.30 -24.98 5.87
C SER A 64 0.17 -25.84 7.05
N LYS A 65 -0.52 -25.79 8.20
CA LYS A 65 -0.25 -26.69 9.32
C LYS A 65 -0.37 -28.15 8.86
N LEU A 66 0.74 -28.87 8.96
CA LEU A 66 0.87 -30.29 8.62
C LEU A 66 -0.23 -31.15 9.26
N ASP A 67 -0.59 -30.91 10.51
CA ASP A 67 -1.67 -31.65 11.18
C ASP A 67 -3.02 -31.49 10.50
N ARG A 68 -3.30 -30.29 9.98
CA ARG A 68 -4.57 -30.00 9.29
C ARG A 68 -4.58 -30.64 7.91
N ILE A 69 -3.45 -30.60 7.19
CA ILE A 69 -3.26 -31.32 5.93
C ILE A 69 -3.43 -32.82 6.16
N LYS A 70 -2.81 -33.37 7.20
CA LYS A 70 -2.89 -34.79 7.56
C LYS A 70 -4.32 -35.21 7.91
N ASN A 71 -5.07 -34.36 8.62
CA ASN A 71 -6.49 -34.60 8.89
C ASN A 71 -7.36 -34.54 7.62
N ILE A 72 -7.13 -33.58 6.72
CA ILE A 72 -7.87 -33.50 5.45
C ILE A 72 -7.57 -34.73 4.58
N VAL A 73 -6.31 -35.13 4.48
CA VAL A 73 -5.89 -36.33 3.74
C VAL A 73 -6.54 -37.59 4.34
N LYS A 74 -6.61 -37.69 5.67
CA LYS A 74 -7.30 -38.79 6.34
C LYS A 74 -8.81 -38.77 6.12
N GLU A 75 -9.49 -37.63 6.28
CA GLU A 75 -10.95 -37.53 6.16
C GLU A 75 -11.46 -37.60 4.72
N LYS A 76 -10.76 -36.96 3.77
CA LYS A 76 -11.22 -36.82 2.38
C LYS A 76 -10.67 -37.89 1.46
N LEU A 77 -9.44 -38.35 1.70
CA LEU A 77 -8.78 -39.36 0.88
C LEU A 77 -8.70 -40.73 1.57
N GLY A 78 -9.09 -40.82 2.85
CA GLY A 78 -8.99 -42.08 3.61
C GLY A 78 -7.54 -42.52 3.86
N LEU A 79 -6.55 -41.65 3.60
CA LEU A 79 -5.14 -42.00 3.62
C LEU A 79 -4.58 -41.82 5.04
N GLU A 80 -4.19 -42.92 5.66
CA GLU A 80 -3.44 -42.92 6.91
C GLU A 80 -1.93 -43.04 6.65
N LYS A 81 -1.13 -42.69 7.66
CA LYS A 81 0.33 -42.79 7.56
C LYS A 81 0.71 -44.27 7.43
N THR A 82 1.25 -44.67 6.28
CA THR A 82 1.67 -46.04 6.00
C THR A 82 2.62 -46.54 7.10
N SER A 83 2.31 -47.70 7.70
CA SER A 83 3.15 -48.29 8.74
C SER A 83 4.42 -48.88 8.15
N SER A 84 5.49 -48.97 8.95
CA SER A 84 6.75 -49.61 8.52
C SER A 84 6.55 -51.06 8.06
N SER A 85 5.59 -51.77 8.66
CA SER A 85 5.21 -53.13 8.28
C SER A 85 4.54 -53.22 6.91
N GLN A 86 3.76 -52.21 6.52
CA GLN A 86 3.16 -52.13 5.17
C GLN A 86 4.20 -51.80 4.11
N ILE A 87 5.16 -50.93 4.43
CA ILE A 87 6.28 -50.59 3.53
C ILE A 87 7.16 -51.82 3.30
N LYS A 88 7.47 -52.57 4.37
CA LYS A 88 8.27 -53.80 4.28
C LYS A 88 7.59 -54.87 3.42
N LYS A 89 6.28 -55.08 3.60
CA LYS A 89 5.53 -56.00 2.73
C LYS A 89 5.60 -55.59 1.26
N LEU A 90 5.54 -54.29 0.95
CA LEU A 90 5.61 -53.81 -0.44
C LEU A 90 7.02 -53.96 -1.03
N SER A 91 8.08 -53.74 -0.24
CA SER A 91 9.44 -53.98 -0.71
C SER A 91 9.73 -55.46 -0.95
N ASP A 92 9.06 -56.35 -0.22
CA ASP A 92 9.17 -57.80 -0.41
C ASP A 92 8.43 -58.30 -1.67
N PHE A 93 7.62 -57.45 -2.33
CA PHE A 93 6.91 -57.74 -3.59
C PHE A 93 7.70 -57.33 -4.86
N ASN A 94 8.81 -56.62 -4.72
CA ASN A 94 9.74 -56.27 -5.81
C ASN A 94 10.95 -57.22 -5.82
#